data_AF-A0A6P0BJC9-F1
#
_entry.id   AF-A0A6P0BJC9-F1
#
_cell.length_a   1.000
_cell.length_b   1.000
_cell.length_c   1.000
_cell.angle_alpha   90.00
_cell.angle_beta   90.00
_cell.angle_gamma   90.00
#
_symmetry.space_group_name_H-M   'P 1'
#
loop_
_entity.id
_entity.type
_entity.pdbx_description
1 polymer ?
#
loop_
_entity_poly.entity_id
_entity_poly.type
_entity_poly.pdbx_seq_one_letter_code
_entity_poly.pdbx_strand_id
1 'polypeptide(L)'
;MHDVSTIEIMEIAVSLPDREHFSTASMVSGLMGILMSERWPRQLNDTWQHALASCLRSLQGELQPTSATQAFVSAARAAHLKVLPDDEQRLRSRAASLRRKVVVRRRELEAG
;
A
#
# COMPACT_ATOMS: atom_id res chain seq x y z
N MET A 1 1.57 21.99 22.25
CA MET A 1 1.46 21.92 20.78
C MET A 1 2.01 20.55 20.41
N HIS A 2 1.14 19.53 20.33
CA HIS A 2 1.59 18.19 19.96
C HIS A 2 1.91 18.23 18.47
N ASP A 3 3.17 18.00 18.14
CA ASP A 3 3.65 17.92 16.78
C ASP A 3 2.95 16.72 16.10
N VAL A 4 1.88 17.02 15.38
CA VAL A 4 1.03 16.03 14.68
C VAL A 4 1.78 15.35 13.53
N SER A 5 3.06 15.68 13.36
CA SER A 5 3.93 15.33 12.24
C SER A 5 4.76 14.06 12.51
N THR A 6 4.77 13.51 13.72
CA THR A 6 5.68 12.42 14.15
C THR A 6 5.02 11.05 14.27
N ILE A 7 3.88 10.83 13.61
CA ILE A 7 3.35 9.46 13.51
C ILE A 7 4.14 8.72 12.42
N GLU A 8 5.21 8.08 12.85
CA GLU A 8 6.07 7.24 12.00
C GLU A 8 5.29 6.04 11.48
N ILE A 9 5.40 5.81 10.18
CA ILE A 9 4.91 4.60 9.52
C ILE A 9 6.11 3.84 8.95
N MET A 10 5.93 2.54 8.76
CA MET A 10 6.87 1.78 7.94
C MET A 10 6.98 2.45 6.56
N GLU A 11 8.21 2.67 6.10
CA GLU A 11 8.46 3.35 4.83
C GLU A 11 7.73 2.64 3.68
N ILE A 12 6.97 3.42 2.91
CA ILE A 12 6.21 2.94 1.76
C ILE A 12 6.69 3.65 0.50
N ALA A 13 7.00 2.88 -0.53
CA ALA A 13 7.40 3.38 -1.83
C ALA A 13 6.28 3.11 -2.86
N VAL A 14 5.77 4.14 -3.54
CA VAL A 14 4.78 3.98 -4.62
C VAL A 14 5.38 4.35 -5.98
N SER A 15 5.15 3.51 -6.99
CA SER A 15 5.47 3.86 -8.39
C SER A 15 4.36 4.73 -8.95
N LEU A 16 4.67 5.99 -9.24
CA LEU A 16 3.78 6.87 -9.99
C LEU A 16 4.09 6.75 -11.49
N PRO A 17 3.08 6.81 -12.38
CA PRO A 17 3.24 6.53 -13.81
C PRO A 17 4.18 7.51 -14.55
N ASP A 18 4.45 8.67 -13.94
CA ASP A 18 5.24 9.75 -14.50
C ASP A 18 6.69 9.81 -13.94
N ARG A 19 7.09 8.85 -13.09
CA ARG A 19 8.48 8.74 -12.61
C ARG A 19 9.09 7.37 -12.89
N GLU A 20 10.35 7.38 -13.30
CA GLU A 20 11.22 6.20 -13.27
C GLU A 20 11.56 5.75 -11.83
N HIS A 21 11.26 6.56 -10.82
CA HIS A 21 11.58 6.34 -9.41
C HIS A 21 10.33 6.24 -8.53
N PHE A 22 10.42 5.42 -7.50
CA PHE A 22 9.39 5.29 -6.47
C PHE A 22 9.35 6.54 -5.59
N SER A 23 8.14 7.02 -5.29
CA SER A 23 7.91 8.04 -4.25
C SER A 23 7.82 7.34 -2.90
N THR A 24 8.78 7.60 -2.01
CA THR A 24 8.80 7.05 -0.65
C THR A 24 8.14 8.00 0.35
N ALA A 25 7.46 7.43 1.34
CA ALA A 25 6.92 8.14 2.49
C ALA A 25 7.09 7.29 3.75
N SER A 26 7.67 7.90 4.79
CA SER A 26 7.85 7.32 6.14
C SER A 26 6.89 7.90 7.18
N MET A 27 5.98 8.78 6.77
CA MET A 27 5.00 9.46 7.64
C MET A 27 3.63 9.53 6.97
N VAL A 28 2.57 9.60 7.77
CA VAL A 28 1.18 9.81 7.28
C VAL A 28 1.05 11.11 6.47
N SER A 29 1.76 12.16 6.88
CA SER A 29 1.86 13.43 6.15
C SER A 29 2.47 13.24 4.74
N GLY A 30 3.51 12.39 4.63
CA GLY A 30 4.12 12.02 3.36
C GLY A 30 3.16 11.26 2.44
N LEU A 31 2.37 10.32 3.00
CA LEU A 31 1.32 9.62 2.23
C LEU A 31 0.28 10.59 1.69
N MET A 32 -0.14 11.56 2.52
CA MET A 32 -1.10 12.58 2.13
C MET A 32 -0.55 13.48 1.02
N GLY A 33 0.73 13.84 1.10
CA GLY A 33 1.43 14.59 0.04
C GLY A 33 1.49 13.83 -1.29
N ILE A 34 1.65 12.50 -1.25
CA ILE A 34 1.60 11.65 -2.44
C ILE A 34 0.17 11.57 -3.00
N LEU A 35 -0.85 11.41 -2.15
CA LEU A 35 -2.26 11.36 -2.55
C LEU A 35 -2.75 12.66 -3.21
N MET A 36 -2.32 13.81 -2.67
CA MET A 36 -2.66 15.14 -3.18
C MET A 36 -1.74 15.59 -4.31
N SER A 37 -0.73 14.80 -4.67
CA SER A 37 0.13 15.13 -5.79
C SER A 37 -0.67 15.13 -7.08
N GLU A 38 -0.46 16.12 -7.94
CA GLU A 38 -1.04 16.19 -9.29
C GLU A 38 -0.68 14.97 -10.17
N ARG A 39 0.31 14.20 -9.72
CA ARG A 39 0.80 12.98 -10.35
C ARG A 39 -0.02 11.74 -9.99
N TRP A 40 -0.89 11.83 -8.98
CA TRP A 40 -1.84 10.77 -8.71
C TRP A 40 -2.80 10.66 -9.91
N PRO A 41 -3.08 9.46 -10.43
CA PRO A 41 -3.97 9.31 -11.57
C PRO A 41 -5.33 9.92 -11.24
N ARG A 42 -5.90 10.70 -12.17
CA ARG A 42 -7.14 11.49 -12.00
C ARG A 42 -8.40 10.68 -11.66
N GLN A 43 -8.27 9.38 -11.48
CA GLN A 43 -9.33 8.50 -11.00
C GLN A 43 -9.44 8.65 -9.48
N LEU A 44 -10.08 9.75 -9.06
CA LEU A 44 -10.48 10.03 -7.68
C LEU A 44 -11.64 9.10 -7.28
N ASN A 45 -11.36 7.80 -7.20
CA ASN A 45 -12.33 6.76 -6.86
C ASN A 45 -12.66 6.82 -5.35
N ASP A 46 -13.73 6.14 -4.93
CA ASP A 46 -14.14 6.05 -3.51
C ASP A 46 -13.00 5.57 -2.59
N THR A 47 -12.11 4.71 -3.11
CA THR A 47 -10.91 4.26 -2.40
C THR A 47 -9.90 5.38 -2.13
N TRP A 48 -9.76 6.36 -3.05
CA TRP A 48 -8.89 7.51 -2.84
C TRP A 48 -9.44 8.43 -1.76
N GLN A 49 -10.75 8.71 -1.80
CA GLN A 49 -11.42 9.51 -0.77
C GLN A 49 -11.32 8.83 0.60
N HIS A 50 -11.51 7.52 0.64
CA HIS A 50 -11.36 6.72 1.86
C HIS A 50 -9.93 6.74 2.41
N ALA A 51 -8.92 6.67 1.54
CA ALA A 51 -7.51 6.80 1.94
C ALA A 51 -7.22 8.18 2.53
N LEU A 52 -7.69 9.25 1.88
CA LEU A 52 -7.51 10.62 2.37
C LEU A 52 -8.19 10.84 3.73
N ALA A 53 -9.45 10.39 3.87
CA ALA A 53 -10.17 10.45 5.14
C ALA A 53 -9.45 9.66 6.24
N SER A 54 -8.88 8.50 5.91
CA SER A 54 -8.13 7.69 6.87
C SER A 54 -6.83 8.36 7.30
N CYS A 55 -6.10 9.00 6.37
CA CYS A 55 -4.92 9.80 6.70
C CYS A 55 -5.27 10.97 7.63
N LEU A 56 -6.34 11.71 7.34
CA LEU A 56 -6.79 12.83 8.19
C LEU A 56 -7.18 12.38 9.60
N ARG A 57 -7.94 11.29 9.72
CA ARG A 57 -8.32 10.72 11.02
C ARG A 57 -7.11 10.21 11.80
N SER A 58 -6.08 9.71 11.10
CA SER A 58 -4.85 9.27 11.75
C SER A 58 -4.02 10.44 12.27
N LEU A 59 -3.94 11.55 11.51
CA LEU A 59 -3.34 12.79 12.00
C LEU A 59 -4.10 13.35 13.20
N GLN A 60 -5.43 13.22 13.25
CA GLN A 60 -6.23 13.63 14.41
C GLN A 60 -6.07 12.71 15.63
N GLY A 61 -5.31 11.61 15.51
CA GLY A 61 -5.13 10.61 16.56
C GLY A 61 -6.33 9.67 16.75
N GLU A 62 -7.34 9.75 15.87
CA GLU A 62 -8.53 8.90 15.93
C GLU A 62 -8.34 7.54 15.26
N LEU A 63 -7.33 7.41 14.39
CA LEU A 63 -7.07 6.20 13.62
C LEU A 63 -5.59 5.79 13.71
N GLN A 64 -5.36 4.50 13.87
CA GLN A 64 -4.01 3.95 13.89
C GLN A 64 -3.30 4.23 12.54
N PRO A 65 -2.02 4.64 12.55
CA PRO A 65 -1.23 4.86 11.34
C PRO A 65 -1.25 3.68 10.37
N THR A 66 -1.23 2.46 10.91
CA THR A 66 -1.29 1.23 10.11
C THR A 66 -2.57 1.13 9.29
N SER A 67 -3.71 1.62 9.80
CA SER A 67 -4.98 1.63 9.08
C SER A 67 -4.98 2.67 7.96
N ALA A 68 -4.43 3.86 8.20
CA ALA A 68 -4.26 4.88 7.16
C ALA A 68 -3.34 4.38 6.03
N THR A 69 -2.25 3.72 6.40
CA THR A 69 -1.35 3.04 5.49
C THR A 69 -2.09 2.00 4.63
N GLN A 70 -2.87 1.11 5.23
CA GLN A 70 -3.62 0.09 4.47
C GLN A 70 -4.64 0.70 3.50
N ALA A 71 -5.31 1.78 3.91
CA ALA A 71 -6.22 2.52 3.05
C ALA A 71 -5.48 3.14 1.86
N PHE A 72 -4.30 3.72 2.09
CA PHE A 72 -3.41 4.22 1.03
C PHE A 72 -3.00 3.12 0.04
N VAL A 73 -2.53 1.96 0.53
CA VAL A 73 -2.16 0.83 -0.36
C VAL A 73 -3.37 0.37 -1.18
N SER A 74 -4.57 0.39 -0.60
CA SER A 74 -5.80 0.02 -1.31
C SER A 74 -6.14 1.03 -2.41
N ALA A 75 -6.00 2.33 -2.15
CA ALA A 75 -6.17 3.38 -3.16
C ALA A 75 -5.13 3.25 -4.29
N ALA A 76 -3.86 3.04 -3.95
CA ALA A 76 -2.80 2.84 -4.93
C ALA A 76 -3.07 1.62 -5.82
N ARG A 77 -3.55 0.51 -5.23
CA ARG A 77 -3.97 -0.68 -5.98
C ARG A 77 -5.15 -0.42 -6.91
N ALA A 78 -6.16 0.31 -6.44
CA ALA A 78 -7.30 0.70 -7.29
C ALA A 78 -6.88 1.60 -8.45
N ALA A 79 -5.84 2.41 -8.24
CA ALA A 79 -5.20 3.24 -9.25
C ALA A 79 -4.16 2.48 -10.11
N HIS A 80 -4.04 1.15 -9.96
CA HIS A 80 -3.05 0.30 -10.64
C HIS A 80 -1.58 0.72 -10.42
N LEU A 81 -1.30 1.38 -9.30
CA LEU A 81 0.04 1.78 -8.88
C LEU A 81 0.71 0.65 -8.09
N LYS A 82 2.03 0.50 -8.25
CA LYS A 82 2.84 -0.48 -7.52
C LYS A 82 3.29 0.08 -6.18
N VAL A 83 3.12 -0.66 -5.08
CA VAL A 83 3.43 -0.21 -3.72
C VAL A 83 4.36 -1.18 -3.00
N LEU A 84 5.52 -0.71 -2.54
CA LEU A 84 6.50 -1.48 -1.76
C LEU A 84 6.50 -1.01 -0.30
N PRO A 85 6.74 -1.90 0.68
CA PRO A 85 7.08 -3.32 0.56
C PRO A 85 5.87 -4.27 0.42
N ASP A 86 4.62 -3.77 0.50
CA ASP A 86 3.41 -4.61 0.54
C ASP A 86 3.27 -5.52 -0.72
N ASP A 87 3.51 -4.99 -1.92
CA ASP A 87 3.47 -5.79 -3.15
C ASP A 87 4.62 -6.81 -3.21
N GLU A 88 5.81 -6.49 -2.73
CA GLU A 88 6.92 -7.46 -2.66
C GLU A 88 6.63 -8.60 -1.71
N GLN A 89 6.10 -8.30 -0.52
CA GLN A 89 5.69 -9.31 0.45
C GLN A 89 4.55 -10.17 -0.09
N ARG A 90 3.59 -9.57 -0.80
CA ARG A 90 2.48 -10.28 -1.44
C ARG A 90 2.95 -11.18 -2.59
N LEU A 91 3.85 -10.70 -3.45
CA LEU A 91 4.42 -11.48 -4.55
C LEU A 91 5.19 -12.69 -4.01
N ARG A 92 6.00 -12.52 -2.95
CA ARG A 92 6.66 -13.64 -2.26
C ARG A 92 5.65 -14.64 -1.70
N SER A 93 4.60 -14.15 -1.04
CA SER A 93 3.54 -14.99 -0.44
C SER A 93 2.75 -15.78 -1.48
N ARG A 94 2.43 -15.16 -2.63
CA ARG A 94 1.80 -15.82 -3.77
C ARG A 94 2.71 -16.86 -4.39
N ALA A 95 3.99 -16.55 -4.59
CA ALA A 95 4.96 -17.51 -5.11
C ALA A 95 5.13 -18.72 -4.17
N ALA A 96 5.16 -18.50 -2.85
CA ALA A 96 5.23 -19.56 -1.86
C ALA A 96 3.98 -20.46 -1.88
N SER A 97 2.80 -19.86 -2.03
CA SER A 97 1.52 -20.59 -2.14
C SER A 97 1.43 -21.40 -3.44
N LEU A 98 1.91 -20.86 -4.56
CA LEU A 98 1.98 -21.57 -5.84
C LEU A 98 2.92 -22.79 -5.75
N ARG A 99 4.09 -22.62 -5.13
CA ARG A 99 5.03 -23.73 -4.89
C ARG A 99 4.42 -24.82 -4.02
N ARG A 100 3.67 -24.45 -2.97
CA ARG A 100 2.96 -25.42 -2.13
C ARG A 100 1.90 -26.21 -2.93
N LYS A 101 1.12 -25.54 -3.78
CA LYS A 101 0.14 -26.20 -4.65
C LYS A 101 0.78 -27.16 -5.66
N VAL A 102 1.94 -26.80 -6.23
CA VAL A 102 2.69 -27.66 -7.16
C VAL A 102 3.21 -28.92 -6.46
N VAL A 103 3.71 -28.79 -5.23
CA VAL A 103 4.17 -29.95 -4.43
C VAL A 103 3.04 -30.91 -4.09
N VAL A 104 1.87 -30.41 -3.68
CA VAL A 104 0.71 -31.25 -3.35
C VAL A 104 0.26 -32.04 -4.58
N ARG A 105 0.14 -31.38 -5.72
CA ARG A 105 -0.34 -31.99 -6.96
C ARG A 105 0.60 -33.05 -7.54
N ARG A 106 1.91 -33.00 -7.24
CA ARG A 106 2.83 -34.07 -7.60
C ARG A 106 2.63 -35.32 -6.76
N ARG A 107 2.41 -35.18 -5.45
CA ARG A 107 2.19 -36.32 -4.55
C ARG A 107 0.90 -37.09 -4.87
N GLU A 108 -0.12 -36.41 -5.38
CA GLU A 108 -1.38 -37.05 -5.77
C GLU A 108 -1.26 -37.86 -7.08
N LEU A 109 -0.31 -37.53 -7.96
CA LEU A 109 -0.07 -38.25 -9.22
C LEU A 109 0.88 -39.44 -9.07
N GLU A 110 1.69 -39.47 -8.01
CA GLU A 110 2.65 -40.55 -7.72
C GLU A 110 2.04 -41.68 -6.86
N ALA A 111 0.82 -41.50 -6.37
CA ALA A 111 0.10 -42.45 -5.51
C ALA A 111 -1.08 -43.14 -6.21
N GLY A 112 -1.20 -43.00 -7.54
CA GLY A 112 -2.21 -43.65 -8.38
C GLY A 112 -1.65 -44.80 -9.21
#